data_AF-A0A1X2A003-F1
#
_entry.id   AF-A0A1X2A003-F1
#
_cell.length_a   1.000
_cell.length_b   1.000
_cell.length_c   1.000
_cell.angle_alpha   90.00
_cell.angle_beta   90.00
_cell.angle_gamma   90.00
#
_symmetry.space_group_name_H-M   'P 1'
#
loop_
_entity.id
_entity.type
_entity.pdbx_description
1 polymer ?
#
loop_
_entity_poly.entity_id
_entity_poly.type
_entity_poly.pdbx_seq_one_letter_code
_entity_poly.pdbx_strand_id
1 'polypeptide(L)' 'MTRPLLADKVAVVTGAGQGIGREIARTLHCHGAQVTLADLDGSAARDAGSETYKIVVSHQPAVRQ' A
#
# COMPACT_ATOMS: atom_id res chain seq x y z
N MET A 1 -4.91 -5.17 27.33
CA MET A 1 -5.08 -4.55 26.00
C MET A 1 -3.82 -4.81 25.20
N THR A 2 -3.90 -5.65 24.16
CA THR A 2 -2.73 -6.04 23.34
C THR A 2 -2.51 -4.99 22.26
N ARG A 3 -1.26 -4.55 22.06
CA ARG A 3 -0.90 -3.60 21.00
C ARG A 3 -1.15 -4.23 19.61
N PRO A 4 -1.61 -3.48 18.59
CA PRO A 4 -1.72 -4.00 17.23
C PRO A 4 -0.39 -4.61 16.76
N LEU A 5 -0.46 -5.74 16.06
CA LEU A 5 0.71 -6.56 15.67
C LEU A 5 1.78 -5.75 14.93
N LEU A 6 1.37 -4.79 14.12
CA LEU A 6 2.23 -3.99 13.24
C LEU A 6 2.24 -2.50 13.59
N ALA A 7 1.88 -2.15 14.83
CA ALA A 7 1.98 -0.78 15.30
C ALA A 7 3.40 -0.23 15.07
N ASP A 8 3.46 1.00 14.56
CA ASP A 8 4.69 1.76 14.26
C ASP A 8 5.55 1.16 13.13
N LYS A 9 4.99 0.25 12.32
CA LYS A 9 5.67 -0.32 11.15
C LYS A 9 5.25 0.39 9.87
N VAL A 10 6.17 0.47 8.92
CA VAL A 10 5.93 0.94 7.55
C VAL A 10 6.01 -0.25 6.61
N ALA A 11 5.05 -0.35 5.68
CA ALA A 11 5.02 -1.40 4.66
C ALA A 11 4.76 -0.82 3.27
N VAL A 12 5.41 -1.39 2.26
CA VAL A 12 5.15 -1.11 0.84
C VAL A 12 4.60 -2.37 0.21
N VAL A 13 3.50 -2.25 -0.52
CA VAL A 13 2.85 -3.38 -1.20
C VAL A 13 2.81 -3.11 -2.70
N THR A 14 3.41 -3.99 -3.49
CA THR A 14 3.38 -3.96 -4.96
C THR A 14 2.22 -4.79 -5.51
N GLY A 15 1.70 -4.45 -6.69
CA GLY A 15 0.49 -5.11 -7.22
C GLY A 15 -0.73 -4.83 -6.35
N ALA A 16 -0.71 -3.69 -5.64
CA ALA A 16 -1.68 -3.33 -4.62
C ALA A 16 -3.01 -2.80 -5.21
N GLY A 17 -3.06 -2.59 -6.52
CA GLY A 17 -4.24 -2.08 -7.20
C GLY A 17 -5.42 -3.04 -7.11
N GLN A 18 -5.21 -4.36 -6.94
CA GLN A 18 -6.30 -5.35 -6.92
C GLN A 18 -5.92 -6.67 -6.23
N GLY A 19 -6.92 -7.56 -6.11
CA GLY A 19 -6.74 -8.95 -5.70
C GLY A 19 -5.98 -9.11 -4.38
N ILE A 20 -4.99 -10.01 -4.39
CA ILE A 20 -4.21 -10.37 -3.20
C ILE A 20 -3.41 -9.18 -2.67
N GLY A 21 -2.78 -8.40 -3.54
CA GLY A 21 -1.98 -7.24 -3.12
C GLY A 21 -2.83 -6.21 -2.37
N ARG A 22 -4.06 -5.96 -2.85
CA ARG A 22 -5.02 -5.09 -2.15
C ARG A 22 -5.37 -5.61 -0.76
N GLU A 23 -5.69 -6.90 -0.63
CA GLU A 23 -6.08 -7.46 0.68
C GLU A 23 -4.91 -7.55 1.65
N ILE A 24 -3.69 -7.80 1.17
CA ILE A 24 -2.48 -7.71 1.98
C ILE A 24 -2.34 -6.30 2.54
N ALA A 25 -2.44 -5.27 1.69
CA ALA A 25 -2.30 -3.89 2.14
C ALA A 25 -3.36 -3.50 3.17
N ARG A 26 -4.61 -3.91 2.95
CA ARG A 26 -5.71 -3.73 3.89
C ARG A 26 -5.42 -4.43 5.23
N THR A 27 -4.98 -5.68 5.20
CA THR A 27 -4.68 -6.47 6.39
C THR A 27 -3.55 -5.85 7.21
N LEU A 28 -2.47 -5.41 6.56
CA LEU A 28 -1.33 -4.77 7.24
C LEU A 28 -1.76 -3.48 7.96
N HIS A 29 -2.60 -2.68 7.31
CA HIS A 29 -3.15 -1.46 7.90
C HIS A 29 -4.10 -1.74 9.06
N CYS A 30 -4.99 -2.74 8.96
CA CYS A 30 -5.85 -3.16 10.08
C CYS A 30 -5.03 -3.59 11.31
N HIS A 31 -3.80 -4.04 11.11
CA HIS A 31 -2.88 -4.38 12.20
C HIS A 31 -1.98 -3.21 12.66
N GLY A 32 -2.22 -2.00 12.17
CA GLY A 32 -1.59 -0.76 12.65
C GLY A 32 -0.37 -0.29 11.84
N ALA A 33 -0.10 -0.88 10.68
CA ALA A 33 0.99 -0.42 9.83
C ALA A 33 0.61 0.86 9.05
N GLN A 34 1.61 1.71 8.80
CA GLN A 34 1.55 2.72 7.75
C GLN A 34 1.86 2.05 6.41
N VAL A 35 0.89 2.01 5.51
CA VAL A 35 1.01 1.24 4.27
C VAL A 35 1.03 2.17 3.05
N THR A 36 1.98 1.91 2.15
CA THR A 36 2.07 2.52 0.82
C THR A 36 1.70 1.51 -0.26
N LEU A 37 0.77 1.89 -1.13
CA LEU A 37 0.33 1.08 -2.27
C LEU A 37 1.17 1.44 -3.51
N ALA A 38 1.72 0.44 -4.17
CA ALA A 38 2.41 0.55 -5.44
C ALA A 38 1.77 -0.41 -6.46
N ASP A 39 1.47 0.11 -7.64
CA ASP A 39 0.98 -0.67 -8.76
C ASP A 39 1.48 -0.03 -10.06
N LEU A 40 1.56 -0.83 -11.13
CA LEU A 40 1.88 -0.31 -12.45
C LEU A 40 0.76 0.62 -12.94
N ASP A 41 -0.50 0.26 -12.64
CA ASP A 41 -1.64 1.13 -12.82
C ASP A 41 -1.81 2.02 -11.59
N GLY A 42 -1.27 3.24 -11.68
CA GLY A 42 -1.39 4.23 -10.62
C GLY A 42 -2.83 4.63 -10.28
N SER A 43 -3.77 4.51 -11.21
CA SER A 43 -5.21 4.72 -10.93
C SER A 43 -5.76 3.58 -10.09
N ALA A 44 -5.47 2.33 -10.44
CA ALA A 44 -5.91 1.18 -9.66
C ALA A 44 -5.38 1.23 -8.21
N ALA A 45 -4.13 1.67 -8.00
CA ALA A 45 -3.59 1.89 -6.66
C ALA A 45 -4.29 3.03 -5.90
N ARG A 46 -4.68 4.11 -6.59
CA ARG A 46 -5.43 5.22 -5.99
C ARG A 46 -6.84 4.80 -5.59
N ASP A 47 -7.55 4.12 -6.49
CA ASP A 47 -8.93 3.65 -6.25
C ASP A 47 -8.97 2.57 -5.16
N ALA A 48 -7.90 1.80 -5.02
CA ALA A 48 -7.74 0.82 -3.94
C ALA A 48 -7.48 1.45 -2.57
N GLY A 49 -6.94 2.67 -2.50
CA GLY A 49 -6.66 3.36 -1.25
C GLY A 49 -7.85 4.18 -0.74
N SER A 50 -8.26 3.97 0.51
CA SER A 50 -9.16 4.90 1.21
C SER A 50 -8.34 6.02 1.88
N GLU A 51 -9.02 7.04 2.43
CA GLU A 51 -8.41 8.17 3.19
C GLU A 51 -7.48 7.74 4.35
N THR A 52 -7.48 6.46 4.70
CA THR A 52 -6.70 5.87 5.79
C THR A 52 -5.31 5.37 5.36
N TYR A 53 -4.98 5.36 4.06
CA TYR A 53 -3.72 4.83 3.51
C TYR A 53 -2.95 5.94 2.76
N LYS A 54 -1.62 6.03 2.96
CA LYS A 54 -0.79 6.98 2.23
C LYS A 54 -0.41 6.38 0.88
N ILE A 55 -1.03 6.89 -0.19
CA ILE A 55 -0.69 6.47 -1.55
C ILE A 55 0.56 7.23 -2.01
N VAL A 56 1.63 6.49 -2.38
CA VAL A 56 2.79 7.03 -3.09
C VAL A 56 2.96 6.22 -4.37
N VAL A 57 2.41 6.73 -5.46
CA VAL A 57 2.64 6.16 -6.80
C VAL A 57 3.94 6.74 -7.33
N SER A 58 5.03 5.98 -7.30
CA SER A 58 6.25 6.35 -8.01
C SER A 58 6.14 5.92 -9.48
N HIS A 59 5.57 6.79 -10.33
CA HIS A 59 5.78 6.66 -11.76
C HIS A 59 7.14 7.27 -12.11
N GLN A 60 8.21 6.46 -12.08
CA GLN A 60 9.42 6.78 -12.82
C GLN A 60 9.36 6.02 -14.14
N PRO A 61 9.07 6.67 -15.27
CA PRO A 61 9.30 6.04 -16.57
C PRO A 61 10.80 5.73 -16.63
N ALA A 62 11.11 4.47 -16.96
CA ALA A 62 12.43 3.86 -17.13
C ALA A 62 13.62 4.82 -16.92
N VAL A 63 14.38 4.58 -15.85
CA VAL A 63 15.78 4.99 -15.79
C VAL A 63 16.50 4.33 -16.97
N ARG A 64 16.56 5.03 -18.11
CA ARG A 64 17.63 4.83 -19.08
C ARG A 64 18.81 5.64 -18.58
N GLN A 65 19.95 4.95 -18.49
CA GLN A 65 21.24 5.49 -18.07
C GLN A 65 21.57 6.80 -18.78
#